data_AF-A0A953UK45-F1
#
_entry.id   AF-A0A953UK45-F1
#
_cell.length_a   1.000
_cell.length_b   1.000
_cell.length_c   1.000
_cell.angle_alpha   90.00
_cell.angle_beta   90.00
_cell.angle_gamma   90.00
#
_symmetry.space_group_name_H-M   'P 1'
#
loop_
_entity.id
_entity.type
_entity.pdbx_description
1 polymer ?
#
loop_
_entity_poly.entity_id
_entity_poly.type
_entity_poly.pdbx_seq_one_letter_code
_entity_poly.pdbx_strand_id
1 'polypeptide(L)' 'MLILIIILLLVLGGGGGYYGHSRWGYGGGAGVGLGTILLILLAFYMLGMFH' A
#
# COMPACT_ATOMS: atom_id res chain seq x y z
N MET A 1 -3.53 -9.99 15.81
CA MET A 1 -2.65 -10.01 14.60
C MET A 1 -3.44 -9.77 13.32
N LEU A 2 -4.47 -10.58 13.01
CA LEU A 2 -5.33 -10.37 11.82
C LEU A 2 -5.97 -8.98 11.71
N ILE A 3 -6.49 -8.45 12.83
CA ILE A 3 -7.12 -7.11 12.86
C ILE A 3 -6.15 -6.00 12.41
N LEU A 4 -4.87 -6.14 12.77
CA LEU A 4 -3.82 -5.18 12.47
C LEU A 4 -3.49 -5.18 10.97
N ILE A 5 -3.45 -6.37 10.36
CA ILE A 5 -3.24 -6.55 8.92
C ILE A 5 -4.41 -5.95 8.12
N ILE A 6 -5.65 -6.15 8.58
CA ILE A 6 -6.84 -5.58 7.95
C ILE A 6 -6.79 -4.05 7.95
N ILE A 7 -6.40 -3.44 9.07
CA ILE A 7 -6.24 -1.98 9.18
C ILE A 7 -5.17 -1.47 8.21
N LEU A 8 -4.03 -2.14 8.12
CA LEU A 8 -2.95 -1.78 7.18
C LEU A 8 -3.42 -1.80 5.73
N LEU A 9 -4.15 -2.84 5.32
CA LEU A 9 -4.70 -2.95 3.97
C LEU A 9 -5.74 -1.86 3.67
N LEU A 10 -6.60 -1.53 4.65
CA LEU A 10 -7.59 -0.46 4.49
C LEU A 10 -6.94 0.92 4.41
N VAL A 11 -5.93 1.20 5.23
CA VAL A 11 -5.26 2.51 5.26
C VAL A 11 -4.41 2.70 4.00
N LEU A 12 -3.61 1.71 3.61
CA LEU A 12 -2.71 1.83 2.46
C LEU A 12 -3.43 1.65 1.12
N GLY A 13 -4.32 0.66 1.03
CA GLY A 13 -5.10 0.39 -0.17
C GLY A 13 -6.25 1.39 -0.37
N GLY A 14 -6.99 1.68 0.70
CA GLY A 14 -8.11 2.62 0.68
C GLY A 14 -7.66 4.08 0.64
N GLY A 15 -6.78 4.51 1.55
CA GLY A 15 -6.32 5.90 1.60
C GLY A 15 -5.49 6.31 0.39
N GLY A 16 -4.57 5.45 -0.04
CA GLY A 16 -3.76 5.67 -1.23
C GLY A 16 -4.57 5.61 -2.54
N GLY A 17 -5.51 4.65 -2.64
CA GLY A 17 -6.42 4.52 -3.77
C GLY A 17 -7.37 5.70 -3.92
N TYR A 18 -7.99 6.16 -2.82
CA TYR A 18 -8.84 7.36 -2.81
C TYR A 18 -8.07 8.60 -3.23
N TYR A 19 -6.87 8.81 -2.66
CA TYR A 19 -6.06 9.98 -3.00
C TYR A 19 -5.60 9.96 -4.47
N GLY A 20 -5.19 8.79 -4.97
CA GLY A 20 -4.83 8.61 -6.37
C GLY A 20 -6.00 8.85 -7.31
N HIS A 21 -7.20 8.35 -6.97
CA HIS A 21 -8.40 8.55 -7.76
C HIS A 21 -8.84 10.01 -7.81
N SER A 22 -8.84 10.72 -6.68
CA SER A 22 -9.21 12.13 -6.62
C SER A 22 -8.25 13.05 -7.38
N ARG A 23 -6.98 12.65 -7.53
CA ARG A 23 -5.94 13.52 -8.10
C ARG A 23 -5.62 13.21 -9.56
N TRP A 24 -5.82 11.96 -9.99
CA TRP A 24 -5.46 11.49 -11.33
C TRP A 24 -6.64 10.84 -12.08
N GLY A 25 -7.85 10.87 -11.51
CA GLY A 25 -9.07 10.37 -12.16
C GLY A 25 -9.21 8.85 -12.14
N TYR A 26 -10.01 8.31 -13.06
CA TYR A 26 -10.31 6.88 -13.15
C TYR A 26 -9.02 6.09 -13.44
N GLY A 27 -8.61 5.20 -12.53
CA GLY A 27 -7.34 4.46 -12.60
C GLY A 27 -6.18 5.08 -11.80
N GLY A 28 -6.29 6.34 -11.37
CA GLY A 28 -5.25 7.04 -10.61
C GLY A 28 -4.84 6.41 -9.27
N GLY A 29 -5.76 5.67 -8.65
CA GLY A 29 -5.52 4.91 -7.42
C GLY A 29 -5.17 3.44 -7.62
N ALA A 30 -5.26 2.91 -8.85
CA ALA A 30 -5.17 1.47 -9.10
C ALA A 30 -3.77 0.90 -8.83
N GLY A 31 -2.71 1.70 -9.04
CA GLY A 31 -1.33 1.31 -8.78
C GLY A 31 -0.89 1.42 -7.33
N VAL A 32 -1.66 2.10 -6.46
CA VAL A 32 -1.20 2.42 -5.10
C VAL A 32 -1.19 1.18 -4.21
N GLY A 33 -2.15 0.27 -4.35
CA GLY A 33 -2.17 -0.97 -3.57
C GLY A 33 -0.92 -1.83 -3.79
N LEU A 34 -0.64 -2.19 -5.05
CA LEU A 34 0.52 -3.03 -5.39
C LEU A 34 1.85 -2.30 -5.17
N GLY A 35 1.97 -1.03 -5.59
CA GLY A 35 3.21 -0.27 -5.43
C GLY A 35 3.60 -0.06 -3.97
N THR A 36 2.62 0.18 -3.10
CA THR A 36 2.86 0.35 -1.66
C THR A 36 3.27 -0.96 -1.01
N ILE A 37 2.65 -2.09 -1.39
CA ILE A 37 3.04 -3.41 -0.91
C ILE A 37 4.49 -3.71 -1.31
N LEU A 38 4.87 -3.47 -2.57
CA LEU A 38 6.24 -3.66 -3.06
C LEU A 38 7.25 -2.75 -2.33
N LEU A 39 6.91 -1.49 -2.08
CA LEU A 39 7.76 -0.57 -1.31
C LEU A 39 7.96 -1.01 0.12
N ILE A 40 6.91 -1.51 0.78
CA ILE A 40 7.00 -2.03 2.15
C ILE A 40 7.87 -3.28 2.19
N LEU A 41 7.68 -4.22 1.25
CA LEU A 41 8.52 -5.41 1.13
C LEU A 41 9.99 -5.04 0.88
N LEU A 42 10.26 -4.08 -0.01
CA LEU A 42 11.60 -3.56 -0.27
C LEU A 42 12.22 -2.93 0.99
N ALA A 43 11.46 -2.12 1.73
CA ALA A 43 11.94 -1.51 2.97
C ALA A 43 12.31 -2.58 4.02
N PHE A 44 11.48 -3.62 4.18
CA PHE A 44 11.77 -4.72 5.08
C PHE A 44 12.98 -5.56 4.63
N TYR A 45 13.15 -5.77 3.32
CA TYR A 45 14.35 -6.40 2.77
C TYR A 45 15.61 -5.57 3.06
N MET A 46 15.58 -4.25 2.83
CA MET A 46 16.71 -3.35 3.12
C MET A 46 17.05 -3.28 4.61
N LEU A 47 16.07 -3.46 5.49
CA LEU A 47 16.26 -3.55 6.94
C LEU A 47 16.69 -4.96 7.40
N GLY A 48 16.89 -5.90 6.48
CA GLY A 48 17.38 -7.26 6.78
C GLY A 48 16.35 -8.15 7.47
N MET A 49 15.06 -7.80 7.46
CA MET A 49 14.01 -8.59 8.10
C MET A 49 13.65 -9.87 7.32
N PHE A 50 13.99 -9.93 6.05
CA PHE A 50 13.92 -11.11 5.20
C PHE A 50 15.28 -11.31 4.53
N HIS A 51 15.90 -12.47 4.71
CA HIS A 51 17.13 -12.90 4.03
C HIS A 51 16.80 -13.98 3.00
#